data_AF-A0A6I1VUR3-F1
#
_entry.id   AF-A0A6I1VUR3-F1
#
_cell.length_a   1.000
_cell.length_b   1.000
_cell.length_c   1.000
_cell.angle_alpha   90.00
_cell.angle_beta   90.00
_cell.angle_gamma   90.00
#
_symmetry.space_group_name_H-M   'P 1'
#
loop_
_entity.id
_entity.type
_entity.pdbx_description
1 polymer ?
#
loop_
_entity_poly.entity_id
_entity_poly.type
_entity_poly.pdbx_seq_one_letter_code
_entity_poly.pdbx_strand_id
1 'polypeptide(L)'
;MSKAHGSVAPKERINIKYIPATGDQQAEVELPLKLLITGDFKGHGEESALEDRQPVRIDKDNFNDVLTKAEVSLEMAVPCVLTNDIEND
;
A
#
# COMPACT_ATOMS: atom_id res chain seq x y z
N MET A 1 11.93 19.65 16.19
CA MET A 1 12.10 18.19 16.03
C MET A 1 13.59 17.89 15.86
N SER A 2 14.11 17.03 16.75
CA SER A 2 15.39 16.31 16.75
C SER A 2 16.66 16.98 16.16
N LYS A 3 17.49 17.56 17.04
CA LYS A 3 18.93 17.72 16.80
C LYS A 3 19.60 16.34 16.80
N ALA A 4 19.90 15.77 15.63
CA ALA A 4 20.83 14.64 15.54
C ALA A 4 22.27 15.19 15.55
N HIS A 5 22.80 15.50 16.74
CA HIS A 5 24.22 15.82 16.91
C HIS A 5 25.04 14.53 16.93
N GLY A 6 25.46 14.09 15.74
CA GLY A 6 26.37 12.96 15.57
C GLY A 6 27.80 13.28 16.02
N SER A 7 28.33 12.36 16.84
CA SER A 7 29.70 12.16 17.33
C SER A 7 30.37 13.31 18.10
N VAL A 8 30.53 13.10 19.42
CA VAL A 8 31.51 13.80 20.25
C VAL A 8 32.54 12.76 20.68
N ALA A 9 33.75 12.84 20.12
CA ALA A 9 34.87 11.97 20.50
C ALA A 9 35.91 12.73 21.38
N PRO A 10 36.69 12.02 22.23
CA PRO A 10 37.37 12.58 23.40
C PRO A 10 38.48 13.60 23.11
N LYS A 11 38.73 14.48 24.09
CA LYS A 11 39.52 15.73 24.05
C LYS A 11 40.96 15.68 23.52
N GLU A 12 41.54 14.52 23.22
CA GLU A 12 42.96 14.40 22.81
C GLU A 12 43.17 14.25 21.29
N ARG A 13 42.12 14.30 20.46
CA ARG A 13 42.27 14.25 19.00
C ARG A 13 41.52 15.39 18.32
N ILE A 14 42.08 15.85 17.20
CA ILE A 14 41.47 16.87 16.33
C ILE A 14 40.13 16.33 15.85
N ASN A 15 39.04 17.01 16.21
CA ASN A 15 37.69 16.68 15.79
C ASN A 15 37.34 17.46 14.53
N ILE A 16 37.45 16.81 13.37
CA ILE A 16 37.01 17.38 12.09
C ILE A 16 35.51 17.07 11.93
N LYS A 17 34.68 18.11 11.83
CA LYS A 17 33.24 18.01 11.59
C LYS A 17 32.91 18.58 10.22
N TYR A 18 32.26 17.78 9.37
CA TYR A 18 31.64 18.28 8.15
C TYR A 18 30.36 19.03 8.52
N ILE A 19 30.30 20.31 8.17
CA ILE A 19 29.10 21.13 8.30
C ILE A 19 28.68 21.48 6.87
N PRO A 20 27.57 20.94 6.36
CA PRO A 20 27.08 21.28 5.02
C PRO A 20 26.71 22.77 4.99
N ALA A 21 27.15 23.49 3.95
CA ALA A 21 26.90 24.92 3.76
C ALA A 21 25.49 25.17 3.17
N THR A 22 24.45 24.62 3.80
CA THR A 22 23.06 24.80 3.37
C THR A 22 22.46 26.15 3.79
N GLY A 23 23.18 26.93 4.62
CA GLY A 23 22.68 28.18 5.18
C GLY A 23 21.41 27.96 5.99
N ASP A 24 20.39 28.78 5.75
CA ASP A 24 19.05 28.68 6.36
C ASP A 24 18.02 27.99 5.45
N GLN A 25 18.47 27.31 4.38
CA GLN A 25 17.55 26.60 3.48
C GLN A 25 16.84 25.48 4.24
N GLN A 26 15.50 25.51 4.22
CA GLN A 26 14.68 24.44 4.73
C GLN A 26 14.60 23.34 3.68
N ALA A 27 14.77 22.09 4.12
CA ALA A 27 14.59 20.96 3.23
C ALA A 27 13.11 20.87 2.83
N GLU A 28 12.83 20.92 1.54
CA GLU A 28 11.51 20.64 1.00
C GLU A 28 11.31 19.13 0.90
N VAL A 29 10.12 18.66 1.30
CA VAL A 29 9.74 17.26 1.19
C VAL A 29 8.64 17.16 0.15
N GLU A 30 8.91 16.44 -0.93
CA GLU A 30 7.92 16.19 -1.96
C GLU A 30 6.88 15.18 -1.48
N LEU A 31 5.61 15.47 -1.78
CA LEU A 31 4.52 14.54 -1.52
C LEU A 31 4.43 13.52 -2.67
N PRO A 32 4.31 12.22 -2.36
CA PRO A 32 4.14 11.22 -3.40
C PRO A 32 2.75 11.35 -4.04
N LEU A 33 2.68 11.10 -5.35
CA LEU A 33 1.40 10.91 -6.04
C LEU A 33 0.73 9.62 -5.54
N LYS A 34 -0.24 9.75 -4.63
CA LYS A 34 -1.01 8.62 -4.10
C LYS A 34 -2.38 8.58 -4.76
N LEU A 35 -2.65 7.48 -5.47
CA LEU A 35 -3.92 7.26 -6.15
C LEU A 35 -4.86 6.43 -5.27
N LEU A 36 -6.15 6.76 -5.31
CA LEU A 36 -7.23 5.95 -4.74
C LEU A 36 -7.98 5.29 -5.89
N ILE A 37 -7.90 3.97 -5.97
CA ILE A 37 -8.61 3.17 -6.97
C ILE A 37 -9.88 2.64 -6.32
N THR A 38 -11.02 2.88 -6.95
CA THR A 38 -12.34 2.47 -6.45
C THR A 38 -13.04 1.57 -7.48
N GLY A 39 -13.80 0.60 -7.00
CA GLY A 39 -14.48 -0.37 -7.84
C GLY A 39 -15.04 -1.53 -7.00
N ASP A 40 -15.81 -2.40 -7.64
CA ASP A 40 -16.17 -3.69 -7.08
C ASP A 40 -15.03 -4.69 -7.34
N PHE A 41 -14.41 -5.14 -6.25
CA PHE A 41 -13.27 -6.06 -6.29
C PHE A 41 -13.56 -7.44 -5.69
N LYS A 42 -14.77 -7.65 -5.12
CA LYS A 42 -15.10 -8.89 -4.37
C LYS A 42 -16.23 -9.69 -5.00
N GLY A 43 -17.07 -9.08 -5.84
CA GLY A 43 -18.19 -9.78 -6.49
C GLY A 43 -19.41 -9.96 -5.58
N HIS A 44 -19.40 -9.35 -4.39
CA HIS A 44 -20.53 -9.31 -3.47
C HIS A 44 -20.58 -7.95 -2.74
N GLY A 45 -21.75 -7.62 -2.17
CA GLY A 45 -21.91 -6.43 -1.35
C GLY A 45 -21.17 -6.54 -0.01
N GLU A 46 -20.67 -5.42 0.50
CA GLU A 46 -20.19 -5.32 1.89
C GLU A 46 -21.28 -4.70 2.78
N GLU A 47 -21.55 -5.34 3.92
CA GLU A 47 -22.52 -4.88 4.93
C GLU A 47 -22.08 -3.57 5.61
N SER A 48 -20.76 -3.34 5.72
CA SER A 48 -20.20 -2.13 6.33
C SER A 48 -20.58 -0.88 5.54
N ALA A 49 -20.95 0.19 6.24
CA ALA A 49 -21.18 1.49 5.63
C ALA A 49 -19.91 2.02 4.95
N LEU A 50 -20.06 2.82 3.89
CA LEU A 50 -18.93 3.30 3.10
C LEU A 50 -17.91 4.09 3.94
N GLU A 51 -18.38 4.88 4.91
CA GLU A 51 -17.54 5.68 5.82
C GLU A 51 -16.68 4.83 6.77
N ASP A 52 -17.10 3.60 7.06
CA ASP A 52 -16.36 2.68 7.92
C ASP A 52 -15.30 1.87 7.14
N ARG A 53 -15.43 1.80 5.81
CA ARG A 53 -14.52 1.02 4.95
C ARG A 53 -13.14 1.69 4.87
N GLN A 54 -12.10 0.93 5.22
CA GLN A 54 -10.72 1.42 5.19
C GLN A 54 -10.05 1.14 3.83
N PRO A 55 -9.36 2.12 3.23
CA PRO A 55 -8.57 1.88 2.02
C PRO A 55 -7.35 1.02 2.34
N VAL A 56 -7.08 0.03 1.48
CA VAL A 56 -5.92 -0.85 1.62
C VAL A 56 -4.78 -0.36 0.71
N ARG A 57 -3.56 -0.23 1.28
CA ARG A 57 -2.37 0.09 0.49
C ARG A 57 -1.93 -1.16 -0.28
N ILE A 58 -1.74 -1.00 -1.59
CA ILE A 58 -1.21 -2.04 -2.47
C ILE A 58 0.10 -1.58 -3.09
N ASP A 59 1.11 -2.43 -3.06
CA ASP A 59 2.38 -2.31 -3.80
C ASP A 59 2.85 -3.70 -4.28
N LYS A 60 4.05 -3.74 -4.89
CA LYS A 60 4.56 -4.96 -5.55
C LYS A 60 4.82 -6.09 -4.56
N ASP A 61 5.10 -5.76 -3.31
CA ASP A 61 5.54 -6.74 -2.31
C ASP A 61 4.36 -7.31 -1.51
N ASN A 62 3.23 -6.59 -1.44
CA ASN A 62 2.07 -6.99 -0.64
C ASN A 62 0.83 -7.42 -1.44
N PHE A 63 0.89 -7.38 -2.78
CA PHE A 63 -0.27 -7.65 -3.64
C PHE A 63 -0.95 -8.99 -3.34
N ASN A 64 -0.18 -10.07 -3.23
CA ASN A 64 -0.71 -11.43 -2.99
C ASN A 64 -1.36 -11.56 -1.60
N ASP A 65 -0.78 -10.92 -0.59
CA ASP A 65 -1.32 -10.93 0.78
C ASP A 65 -2.64 -10.17 0.84
N VAL A 66 -2.73 -9.03 0.15
CA VAL A 66 -3.97 -8.25 0.06
C VAL A 66 -5.05 -9.06 -0.66
N LEU A 67 -4.71 -9.70 -1.78
CA LEU A 67 -5.67 -10.52 -2.53
C LEU A 67 -6.18 -11.71 -1.70
N THR A 68 -5.30 -12.35 -0.94
CA THR A 68 -5.67 -13.47 -0.07
C THR A 68 -6.61 -13.03 1.04
N LYS A 69 -6.31 -11.90 1.71
CA LYS A 69 -7.16 -11.34 2.77
C LYS A 69 -8.47 -10.72 2.25
N ALA A 70 -8.53 -10.41 0.96
CA ALA A 70 -9.75 -9.92 0.34
C ALA A 70 -10.81 -11.02 0.16
N GLU A 71 -10.42 -12.30 0.25
CA GLU A 71 -11.31 -13.46 0.17
C GLU A 71 -12.21 -13.45 -1.07
N VAL A 72 -11.63 -13.05 -2.21
CA VAL A 72 -12.33 -12.97 -3.50
C VAL A 72 -12.86 -14.35 -3.87
N SER A 73 -14.18 -14.45 -4.05
CA SER A 73 -14.86 -15.68 -4.41
C SER A 73 -15.93 -15.41 -5.46
N LEU A 74 -16.20 -16.42 -6.29
CA LEU A 74 -17.22 -16.36 -7.31
C LEU A 74 -17.94 -17.70 -7.36
N GLU A 75 -19.22 -17.67 -7.03
CA GLU A 75 -20.11 -18.80 -7.19
C GLU A 75 -21.12 -18.44 -8.29
N MET A 76 -21.07 -19.16 -9.40
CA MET A 76 -21.99 -18.93 -10.51
C MET A 76 -22.37 -20.23 -11.20
N ALA A 77 -23.63 -20.34 -11.62
CA ALA A 77 -24.09 -21.43 -12.46
C ALA A 77 -23.56 -21.22 -13.89
N VAL A 78 -22.96 -22.27 -14.44
CA VAL A 78 -22.48 -22.29 -15.83
C VAL A 78 -23.17 -23.42 -16.59
N PRO A 79 -23.43 -23.28 -17.90
CA PRO A 79 -23.99 -24.35 -18.71
C PRO A 79 -23.11 -25.60 -18.65
N CYS A 80 -23.72 -26.77 -18.42
CA CYS A 80 -23.03 -28.04 -18.47
C CYS A 80 -22.75 -28.43 -19.92
N VAL A 81 -21.47 -28.58 -20.27
CA VAL A 81 -21.03 -29.05 -21.61
C VAL A 81 -20.39 -30.44 -21.55
N LEU A 82 -20.49 -31.13 -20.40
CA LEU A 82 -19.90 -32.47 -20.21
C LEU A 82 -20.80 -33.60 -20.76
N THR A 83 -22.08 -33.33 -20.97
CA THR A 83 -23.06 -34.23 -21.57
C THR A 83 -23.57 -33.63 -22.87
N ASN A 84 -23.59 -34.41 -23.95
CA ASN A 84 -24.09 -33.99 -25.27
C ASN A 84 -25.63 -33.89 -25.33
N ASP A 85 -26.31 -34.06 -24.20
CA ASP A 85 -27.75 -33.92 -24.10
C ASP A 85 -28.07 -32.44 -23.88
N ILE A 86 -28.22 -31.73 -24.99
CA ILE A 86 -28.84 -30.41 -25.03
C ILE A 86 -30.32 -30.63 -24.76
N GLU A 87 -30.71 -30.70 -23.48
CA GLU A 87 -32.09 -30.47 -23.10
C GLU A 87 -32.38 -28.98 -23.30
N ASN A 88 -32.94 -28.66 -24.46
CA ASN A 88 -33.59 -27.38 -24.71
C ASN A 88 -34.92 -27.39 -23.93
N ASP A 89 -35.01 -26.54 -22.91
CA ASP A 89 -36.27 -26.05 -22.36
C ASP A 89 -36.40 -24.55 -22.69
#